data_AF-A0A2H9T5S9-F1
#
_entry.id   AF-A0A2H9T5S9-F1
#
_cell.length_a   1.000
_cell.length_b   1.000
_cell.length_c   1.000
_cell.angle_alpha   90.00
_cell.angle_beta   90.00
_cell.angle_gamma   90.00
#
_symmetry.space_group_name_H-M   'P 1'
#
loop_
_entity.id
_entity.type
_entity.pdbx_description
1 polymer ?
#
loop_
_entity_poly.entity_id
_entity_poly.type
_entity_poly.pdbx_seq_one_letter_code
_entity_poly.pdbx_strand_id
1 'polypeptide(L)'
;MKLTSITLDGFKGIKDKATLPIAPITLLFGANSTGKSTILHGLLYLFEVLAHHNVDPEYSELTGKKLWLGGFRNLVFGKSLSHSITMGASLDFTDDNNPLDDYLTEAEHRLIEQSLQCYPESPVDRWSFQLTIAYSTQDDCPYIQQFDCFANGEHFCRFEKKSGSPSPEITYFSMIDNWSVPEEINDLNDFLITEQWQPLGLEKQPHALPDFNQRLNFSYAPIPWENISADHPVAIRTYCEASLSQATLAPLKQLSKRLKQILHIGPLRVIPDQHLRPD
;
A
#
# COMPACT_ATOMS: atom_id res chain seq x y z
N MET A 1 12.82 8.80 6.98
CA MET A 1 11.39 8.66 6.66
C MET A 1 10.57 9.19 7.82
N LYS A 2 9.64 10.09 7.54
CA LYS A 2 8.68 10.68 8.47
C LYS A 2 7.26 10.36 7.99
N LEU A 3 6.38 9.97 8.91
CA LEU A 3 4.93 9.90 8.65
C LEU A 3 4.36 11.32 8.77
N THR A 4 3.82 11.87 7.69
CA THR A 4 3.36 13.28 7.63
C THR A 4 1.85 13.43 7.63
N SER A 5 1.10 12.38 7.26
CA SER A 5 -0.35 12.35 7.44
C SER A 5 -0.87 10.92 7.46
N ILE A 6 -2.07 10.75 8.03
CA ILE A 6 -2.89 9.54 7.88
C ILE A 6 -4.23 9.93 7.27
N THR A 7 -4.79 9.05 6.44
CA THR A 7 -6.10 9.23 5.79
C THR A 7 -7.04 8.12 6.25
N LEU A 8 -8.28 8.47 6.57
CA LEU A 8 -9.36 7.54 6.92
C LEU A 8 -10.65 7.96 6.22
N ASP A 9 -11.36 7.01 5.64
CA ASP A 9 -12.69 7.20 5.02
C ASP A 9 -13.54 5.97 5.31
N GLY A 10 -14.85 6.15 5.53
CA GLY A 10 -15.75 5.05 5.87
C GLY A 10 -15.36 4.25 7.12
N PHE A 11 -14.69 4.86 8.10
CA PHE A 11 -14.13 4.18 9.29
C PHE A 11 -14.82 4.59 10.61
N LYS A 12 -15.48 3.64 11.27
CA LYS A 12 -16.25 3.79 12.51
C LYS A 12 -17.23 4.98 12.45
N GLY A 13 -16.90 6.08 13.11
CA GLY A 13 -17.70 7.31 13.13
C GLY A 13 -17.33 8.31 12.03
N ILE A 14 -16.27 8.06 11.28
CA ILE A 14 -15.81 8.89 10.15
C ILE A 14 -16.52 8.37 8.90
N LYS A 15 -17.49 9.15 8.41
CA LYS A 15 -18.24 8.81 7.20
C LYS A 15 -17.46 9.16 5.94
N ASP A 16 -17.00 10.40 5.89
CA ASP A 16 -16.34 11.00 4.73
C ASP A 16 -14.83 11.10 4.96
N LYS A 17 -14.08 11.12 3.86
CA LYS A 17 -12.61 11.17 3.87
C LYS A 17 -12.06 12.28 4.76
N ALA A 18 -11.26 11.88 5.73
CA ALA A 18 -10.52 12.75 6.63
C ALA A 18 -9.02 12.48 6.51
N THR A 19 -8.23 13.55 6.34
CA THR A 19 -6.77 13.48 6.33
C THR A 19 -6.25 14.26 7.52
N LEU A 20 -5.57 13.54 8.43
CA LEU A 20 -4.98 14.10 9.64
C LEU A 20 -3.49 14.31 9.41
N PRO A 21 -2.98 15.56 9.43
CA PRO A 21 -1.55 15.82 9.42
C PRO A 21 -0.91 15.29 10.71
N ILE A 22 0.27 14.69 10.58
CA ILE A 22 1.09 14.17 11.67
C ILE A 22 2.37 14.98 11.74
N ALA A 23 2.64 15.54 12.91
CA ALA A 23 3.89 16.19 13.26
C ALA A 23 4.67 15.31 14.25
N PRO A 24 5.99 15.54 14.44
CA PRO A 24 6.80 14.80 15.41
C PRO A 24 6.17 14.70 16.80
N ILE A 25 5.42 15.73 17.20
CA ILE A 25 4.51 15.69 18.34
C ILE A 25 3.13 16.11 17.85
N THR A 26 2.15 15.22 17.95
CA THR A 26 0.76 15.47 17.57
C THR A 26 -0.14 15.34 18.80
N LEU A 27 -0.89 16.39 19.12
CA LEU A 27 -1.82 16.42 20.26
C LEU A 27 -3.27 16.46 19.78
N LEU A 28 -4.08 15.48 20.19
CA LEU A 28 -5.50 15.39 19.84
C LEU A 28 -6.37 15.92 20.98
N PHE A 29 -6.99 17.08 20.77
CA PHE A 29 -7.91 17.70 21.73
C PHE A 29 -9.38 17.59 21.28
N GLY A 30 -10.31 17.66 22.23
CA GLY A 30 -11.75 17.66 21.97
C GLY A 30 -12.56 16.98 23.06
N ALA A 31 -13.87 17.22 23.08
CA ALA A 31 -14.80 16.61 24.03
C ALA A 31 -14.81 15.07 23.96
N ASN A 32 -15.34 14.40 24.98
CA ASN A 32 -15.51 12.95 24.92
C ASN A 32 -16.38 12.57 23.71
N SER A 33 -16.04 11.45 23.07
CA SER A 33 -16.78 10.91 21.92
C SER A 33 -16.72 11.74 20.63
N THR A 34 -15.79 12.70 20.50
CA THR A 34 -15.56 13.45 19.24
C THR A 34 -14.68 12.72 18.22
N GLY A 35 -14.35 11.43 18.42
CA GLY A 35 -13.57 10.64 17.46
C GLY A 35 -12.06 10.55 17.70
N LYS A 36 -11.52 11.11 18.80
CA LYS A 36 -10.07 11.00 19.13
C LYS A 36 -9.57 9.55 19.17
N SER A 37 -10.32 8.66 19.83
CA SER A 37 -9.97 7.22 19.87
C SER A 37 -10.15 6.54 18.52
N THR A 38 -11.05 7.05 17.66
CA THR A 38 -11.22 6.53 16.29
C THR A 38 -9.95 6.74 15.46
N ILE A 39 -9.29 7.89 15.60
CA ILE A 39 -8.01 8.16 14.95
C ILE A 39 -6.95 7.13 15.37
N LEU A 40 -6.83 6.89 16.68
CA LEU A 40 -5.89 5.87 17.21
C LEU A 40 -6.22 4.46 16.69
N HIS A 41 -7.51 4.08 16.68
CA HIS A 41 -7.92 2.81 16.10
C HIS A 41 -7.62 2.70 14.61
N GLY A 42 -7.70 3.80 13.85
CA GLY A 42 -7.33 3.81 12.44
C GLY A 42 -5.84 3.55 12.24
N LEU A 43 -4.98 4.16 13.06
CA LEU A 43 -3.54 3.88 13.04
C LEU A 43 -3.22 2.43 13.41
N LEU A 44 -3.91 1.88 14.41
CA LEU A 44 -3.76 0.48 14.80
C LEU A 44 -4.25 -0.47 13.72
N TYR A 45 -5.37 -0.15 13.06
CA TYR A 45 -5.85 -0.96 11.94
C TYR A 45 -4.86 -0.92 10.77
N LEU A 46 -4.26 0.24 10.47
CA LEU A 46 -3.21 0.34 9.45
C LEU A 46 -1.98 -0.51 9.82
N PHE A 47 -1.63 -0.55 11.11
CA PHE A 47 -0.61 -1.46 11.63
C PHE A 47 -0.98 -2.94 11.39
N GLU A 48 -2.19 -3.38 11.72
CA GLU A 48 -2.59 -4.78 11.46
C GLU A 48 -2.52 -5.15 9.96
N VAL A 49 -3.00 -4.25 9.09
CA VAL A 49 -3.01 -4.44 7.64
C VAL A 49 -1.59 -4.53 7.07
N LEU A 50 -0.69 -3.63 7.48
CA LEU A 50 0.66 -3.55 6.90
C LEU A 50 1.73 -4.36 7.64
N ALA A 51 1.58 -4.63 8.93
CA ALA A 51 2.59 -5.34 9.71
C ALA A 51 2.28 -6.83 9.84
N HIS A 52 0.98 -7.18 9.87
CA HIS A 52 0.47 -8.54 10.12
C HIS A 52 -0.34 -9.10 8.95
N HIS A 53 -0.51 -8.34 7.86
CA HIS A 53 -1.31 -8.73 6.70
C HIS A 53 -2.75 -9.12 7.10
N ASN A 54 -3.28 -8.49 8.15
CA ASN A 54 -4.58 -8.81 8.72
C ASN A 54 -5.59 -7.70 8.43
N VAL A 55 -6.49 -7.96 7.48
CA VAL A 55 -7.56 -7.03 7.07
C VAL A 55 -8.84 -7.19 7.90
N ASP A 56 -8.93 -8.24 8.73
CA ASP A 56 -10.07 -8.53 9.61
C ASP A 56 -9.68 -8.72 11.09
N PRO A 57 -8.94 -7.80 11.71
CA PRO A 57 -8.45 -8.00 13.07
C PRO A 57 -9.59 -7.90 14.09
N GLU A 58 -9.80 -8.96 14.87
CA GLU A 58 -10.63 -8.88 16.08
C GLU A 58 -9.93 -8.10 17.20
N TYR A 59 -8.62 -8.27 17.32
CA TYR A 59 -7.78 -7.61 18.32
C TYR A 59 -6.53 -7.07 17.64
N SER A 60 -5.94 -6.02 18.21
CA SER A 60 -4.64 -5.54 17.74
C SER A 60 -3.48 -6.25 18.42
N GLU A 61 -2.54 -6.80 17.64
CA GLU A 61 -1.34 -7.47 18.15
C GLU A 61 -0.50 -6.55 19.04
N LEU A 62 -0.40 -5.26 18.69
CA LEU A 62 0.35 -4.26 19.47
C LEU A 62 -0.12 -4.16 20.92
N THR A 63 -1.40 -4.41 21.15
CA THR A 63 -2.06 -4.23 22.45
C THR A 63 -2.44 -5.57 23.09
N GLY A 64 -2.25 -6.68 22.36
CA GLY A 64 -2.80 -7.98 22.67
C GLY A 64 -4.33 -7.98 22.76
N LYS A 65 -4.90 -8.90 23.54
CA LYS A 65 -6.35 -9.02 23.79
C LYS A 65 -6.99 -7.83 24.55
N LYS A 66 -6.26 -6.72 24.75
CA LYS A 66 -6.74 -5.55 25.51
C LYS A 66 -7.52 -4.57 24.64
N LEU A 67 -7.23 -4.47 23.34
CA LEU A 67 -8.02 -3.67 22.42
C LEU A 67 -8.80 -4.58 21.47
N TRP A 68 -10.12 -4.55 21.60
CA TRP A 68 -11.02 -5.19 20.67
C TRP A 68 -11.36 -4.24 19.51
N LEU A 69 -10.95 -4.63 18.30
CA LEU A 69 -11.31 -3.99 17.04
C LEU A 69 -12.60 -4.60 16.46
N GLY A 70 -12.81 -5.91 16.68
CA GLY A 70 -14.04 -6.63 16.35
C GLY A 70 -14.25 -6.90 14.86
N GLY A 71 -13.18 -6.93 14.07
CA GLY A 71 -13.23 -7.22 12.64
C GLY A 71 -13.84 -6.09 11.79
N PHE A 72 -13.81 -6.27 10.48
CA PHE A 72 -14.21 -5.32 9.46
C PHE A 72 -15.61 -4.75 9.73
N ARG A 73 -16.58 -5.59 10.11
CA ARG A 73 -17.95 -5.15 10.41
C ARG A 73 -18.03 -4.10 11.53
N ASN A 74 -17.13 -4.14 12.52
CA ASN A 74 -17.09 -3.13 13.59
C ASN A 74 -16.24 -1.92 13.23
N LEU A 75 -15.36 -2.05 12.24
CA LEU A 75 -14.49 -0.98 11.75
C LEU A 75 -15.17 -0.14 10.66
N VAL A 76 -16.03 -0.73 9.82
CA VAL A 76 -16.67 -0.03 8.71
C VAL A 76 -17.79 0.90 9.18
N PHE A 77 -17.91 2.06 8.55
CA PHE A 77 -18.91 3.06 8.87
C PHE A 77 -20.33 2.50 8.77
N GLY A 78 -21.14 2.76 9.80
CA GLY A 78 -22.50 2.24 9.89
C GLY A 78 -22.60 0.72 10.06
N LYS A 79 -21.48 0.01 10.24
CA LYS A 79 -21.40 -1.45 10.36
C LYS A 79 -22.04 -2.21 9.17
N SER A 80 -22.05 -1.58 8.00
CA SER A 80 -22.60 -2.16 6.77
C SER A 80 -21.48 -2.78 5.94
N LEU A 81 -21.60 -4.07 5.62
CA LEU A 81 -20.65 -4.78 4.74
C LEU A 81 -20.71 -4.29 3.28
N SER A 82 -21.73 -3.50 2.92
CA SER A 82 -21.82 -2.84 1.62
C SER A 82 -20.94 -1.59 1.50
N HIS A 83 -20.41 -1.08 2.61
CA HIS A 83 -19.47 0.03 2.61
C HIS A 83 -18.02 -0.49 2.60
N SER A 84 -17.09 0.38 2.19
CA SER A 84 -15.66 0.13 2.27
C SER A 84 -15.00 1.03 3.31
N ILE A 85 -13.78 0.66 3.71
CA ILE A 85 -12.89 1.49 4.51
C ILE A 85 -11.73 1.89 3.61
N THR A 86 -11.46 3.19 3.48
CA THR A 86 -10.22 3.65 2.85
C THR A 86 -9.26 4.15 3.92
N MET A 87 -8.02 3.65 3.91
CA MET A 87 -6.96 4.13 4.78
C MET A 87 -5.72 4.45 4.00
N GLY A 88 -4.95 5.45 4.43
CA GLY A 88 -3.73 5.82 3.75
C GLY A 88 -2.74 6.53 4.66
N ALA A 89 -1.52 6.70 4.17
CA ALA A 89 -0.49 7.47 4.83
C ALA A 89 0.35 8.24 3.82
N SER A 90 0.84 9.41 4.24
CA SER A 90 1.86 10.16 3.50
C SER A 90 3.21 10.08 4.21
N LEU A 91 4.27 9.90 3.45
CA LEU A 91 5.62 9.61 3.89
C LEU A 91 6.58 10.61 3.25
N ASP A 92 7.53 11.11 4.04
CA ASP A 92 8.56 12.04 3.61
C ASP A 92 9.95 11.45 3.89
N PHE A 93 10.75 11.31 2.83
CA PHE A 93 12.09 10.74 2.81
C PHE A 93 13.19 11.79 2.59
N THR A 94 12.86 13.09 2.52
CA THR A 94 13.82 14.18 2.21
C THR A 94 15.08 14.17 3.09
N ASP A 95 14.96 13.76 4.35
CA ASP A 95 16.08 13.68 5.32
C ASP A 95 16.54 12.22 5.59
N ASP A 96 16.12 11.24 4.79
CA ASP A 96 16.51 9.84 4.94
C ASP A 96 17.66 9.49 4.02
N ASN A 97 18.84 9.23 4.59
CA ASN A 97 20.00 8.80 3.83
C ASN A 97 19.95 7.30 3.47
N ASN A 98 18.92 6.56 3.91
CA ASN A 98 18.79 5.16 3.55
C ASN A 98 18.06 5.03 2.22
N PRO A 99 18.66 4.37 1.21
CA PRO A 99 17.98 4.11 -0.03
C PRO A 99 16.74 3.23 0.20
N LEU A 100 15.73 3.42 -0.65
CA LEU A 100 14.63 2.47 -0.77
C LEU A 100 15.16 1.12 -1.27
N ASP A 101 14.48 0.04 -0.90
CA ASP A 101 14.79 -1.31 -1.38
C ASP A 101 14.62 -1.36 -2.91
N ASP A 102 15.64 -1.80 -3.62
CA ASP A 102 15.65 -1.86 -5.10
C ASP A 102 15.07 -3.17 -5.66
N TYR A 103 14.85 -4.17 -4.81
CA TYR A 103 14.34 -5.50 -5.20
C TYR A 103 15.20 -6.22 -6.24
N LEU A 104 16.50 -5.93 -6.30
CA LEU A 104 17.45 -6.58 -7.19
C LEU A 104 18.38 -7.53 -6.43
N THR A 105 18.75 -8.63 -7.08
CA THR A 105 19.85 -9.47 -6.63
C THR A 105 21.18 -8.97 -7.20
N GLU A 106 22.31 -9.34 -6.59
CA GLU A 106 23.66 -9.04 -7.09
C GLU A 106 23.92 -9.50 -8.54
N ALA A 107 23.23 -10.56 -8.98
CA ALA A 107 23.32 -11.02 -10.37
C ALA A 107 22.53 -10.10 -11.31
N GLU A 108 21.36 -9.64 -10.88
CA GLU A 108 20.50 -8.74 -11.65
C GLU A 108 21.06 -7.32 -11.71
N HIS A 109 21.70 -6.82 -10.66
CA HIS A 109 22.45 -5.57 -10.71
C HIS A 109 23.49 -5.60 -11.83
N ARG A 110 24.31 -6.67 -11.89
CA ARG A 110 25.31 -6.82 -12.95
C ARG A 110 24.69 -6.95 -14.33
N LEU A 111 23.56 -7.66 -14.45
CA LEU A 111 22.84 -7.79 -15.71
C LEU A 111 22.36 -6.42 -16.21
N ILE A 112 21.71 -5.65 -15.34
CA ILE A 112 21.17 -4.32 -15.66
C ILE A 112 22.31 -3.35 -15.99
N GLU A 113 23.37 -3.32 -15.18
CA GLU A 113 24.52 -2.44 -15.40
C GLU A 113 25.17 -2.70 -16.77
N GLN A 114 25.37 -3.98 -17.11
CA GLN A 114 25.99 -4.36 -18.38
C GLN A 114 25.09 -4.11 -19.60
N SER A 115 23.78 -4.25 -19.42
CA SER A 115 22.81 -4.22 -20.53
C SER A 115 22.22 -2.83 -20.78
N LEU A 116 21.98 -2.06 -19.72
CA LEU A 116 21.22 -0.79 -19.75
C LEU A 116 22.01 0.40 -19.19
N GLN A 117 23.16 0.17 -18.55
CA GLN A 117 24.03 1.22 -17.98
C GLN A 117 23.30 2.19 -17.03
N CYS A 118 22.26 1.70 -16.36
CA CYS A 118 21.38 2.46 -15.48
C CYS A 118 21.04 1.64 -14.22
N TYR A 119 20.33 2.22 -13.25
CA TYR A 119 19.71 1.47 -12.16
C TYR A 119 18.32 2.03 -11.82
N PRO A 120 17.41 1.20 -11.28
CA PRO A 120 16.17 1.68 -10.70
C PRO A 120 16.44 2.68 -9.58
N GLU A 121 16.27 3.97 -9.91
CA GLU A 121 16.27 5.04 -8.93
C GLU A 121 15.00 5.85 -9.06
N SER A 122 14.29 6.01 -7.94
CA SER A 122 13.17 6.93 -7.85
C SER A 122 13.61 8.21 -7.15
N PRO A 123 13.70 9.35 -7.85
CA PRO A 123 14.21 10.61 -7.29
C PRO A 123 13.17 11.35 -6.43
N VAL A 124 12.15 10.63 -5.96
CA VAL A 124 11.02 11.21 -5.25
C VAL A 124 11.16 10.98 -3.75
N ASP A 125 11.10 12.08 -3.00
CA ASP A 125 11.17 12.04 -1.54
C ASP A 125 9.80 11.85 -0.88
N ARG A 126 8.70 12.18 -1.57
CA ARG A 126 7.36 12.18 -0.98
C ARG A 126 6.46 11.15 -1.63
N TRP A 127 6.09 10.16 -0.83
CA TRP A 127 5.23 9.06 -1.25
C TRP A 127 3.95 9.07 -0.42
N SER A 128 2.84 8.70 -1.02
CA SER A 128 1.65 8.35 -0.24
C SER A 128 0.91 7.20 -0.89
N PHE A 129 0.06 6.55 -0.11
CA PHE A 129 -0.79 5.47 -0.61
C PHE A 129 -2.16 5.50 0.03
N GLN A 130 -3.11 4.83 -0.63
CA GLN A 130 -4.43 4.54 -0.10
C GLN A 130 -4.77 3.07 -0.36
N LEU A 131 -5.33 2.41 0.65
CA LEU A 131 -5.86 1.05 0.61
C LEU A 131 -7.37 1.14 0.81
N THR A 132 -8.13 0.61 -0.14
CA THR A 132 -9.58 0.44 0.01
C THR A 132 -9.86 -1.01 0.36
N ILE A 133 -10.44 -1.23 1.54
CA ILE A 133 -10.81 -2.54 2.08
C ILE A 133 -12.32 -2.67 1.95
N ALA A 134 -12.77 -3.72 1.28
CA ALA A 134 -14.18 -4.03 1.06
C ALA A 134 -14.49 -5.45 1.54
N TYR A 135 -15.78 -5.80 1.63
CA TYR A 135 -16.23 -7.15 1.96
C TYR A 135 -16.58 -7.93 0.68
N SER A 136 -15.98 -9.11 0.49
CA SER A 136 -16.40 -10.05 -0.55
C SER A 136 -17.57 -10.87 -0.02
N THR A 137 -18.77 -10.66 -0.58
CA THR A 137 -19.91 -11.53 -0.26
C THR A 137 -19.76 -12.93 -0.82
N GLN A 138 -18.94 -13.10 -1.86
CA GLN A 138 -18.69 -14.39 -2.50
C GLN A 138 -17.73 -15.24 -1.67
N ASP A 139 -16.67 -14.63 -1.14
CA ASP A 139 -15.61 -15.30 -0.38
C ASP A 139 -15.85 -15.19 1.15
N ASP A 140 -16.92 -14.51 1.55
CA ASP A 140 -17.33 -14.22 2.93
C ASP A 140 -16.20 -13.69 3.83
N CYS A 141 -15.39 -12.79 3.28
CA CYS A 141 -14.28 -12.17 4.00
C CYS A 141 -13.95 -10.77 3.46
N PRO A 142 -13.37 -9.89 4.28
CA PRO A 142 -12.83 -8.64 3.80
C PRO A 142 -11.52 -8.84 3.03
N TYR A 143 -11.26 -7.95 2.08
CA TYR A 143 -10.06 -7.96 1.25
C TYR A 143 -9.69 -6.54 0.84
N ILE A 144 -8.40 -6.31 0.54
CA ILE A 144 -7.97 -5.06 -0.09
C ILE A 144 -8.43 -5.11 -1.55
N GLN A 145 -9.43 -4.31 -1.88
CA GLN A 145 -10.00 -4.18 -3.21
C GLN A 145 -9.14 -3.30 -4.10
N GLN A 146 -8.54 -2.25 -3.54
CA GLN A 146 -7.79 -1.25 -4.29
C GLN A 146 -6.57 -0.79 -3.49
N PHE A 147 -5.46 -0.59 -4.18
CA PHE A 147 -4.23 -0.01 -3.65
C PHE A 147 -3.74 1.08 -4.63
N ASP A 148 -3.84 2.34 -4.20
CA ASP A 148 -3.40 3.50 -4.97
C ASP A 148 -2.06 4.01 -4.43
N CYS A 149 -1.16 4.36 -5.35
CA CYS A 149 0.15 4.94 -5.05
C CYS A 149 0.25 6.35 -5.62
N PHE A 150 0.88 7.22 -4.85
CA PHE A 150 1.08 8.62 -5.21
C PHE A 150 2.53 9.04 -4.94
N ALA A 151 3.06 9.85 -5.84
CA ALA A 151 4.39 10.45 -5.79
C ALA A 151 4.23 11.97 -5.86
N ASN A 152 4.80 12.71 -4.91
CA ASN A 152 4.63 14.17 -4.79
C ASN A 152 3.17 14.67 -4.78
N GLY A 153 2.23 13.79 -4.40
CA GLY A 153 0.78 14.09 -4.38
C GLY A 153 0.04 13.71 -5.66
N GLU A 154 0.74 13.28 -6.71
CA GLU A 154 0.16 12.85 -7.97
C GLU A 154 -0.04 11.33 -7.98
N HIS A 155 -1.21 10.89 -8.44
CA HIS A 155 -1.54 9.47 -8.54
C HIS A 155 -0.79 8.87 -9.74
N PHE A 156 -0.02 7.80 -9.52
CA PHE A 156 0.78 7.19 -10.59
C PHE A 156 0.57 5.69 -10.77
N CYS A 157 -0.03 5.00 -9.81
CA CYS A 157 -0.26 3.56 -9.95
C CYS A 157 -1.47 3.10 -9.14
N ARG A 158 -2.30 2.25 -9.74
CA ARG A 158 -3.43 1.58 -9.08
C ARG A 158 -3.38 0.08 -9.32
N PHE A 159 -3.50 -0.65 -8.22
CA PHE A 159 -3.78 -2.08 -8.21
C PHE A 159 -5.24 -2.28 -7.82
N GLU A 160 -5.96 -3.11 -8.55
CA GLU A 160 -7.35 -3.47 -8.26
C GLU A 160 -7.53 -4.98 -8.21
N LYS A 161 -8.36 -5.43 -7.28
CA LYS A 161 -8.82 -6.81 -7.19
C LYS A 161 -10.35 -6.81 -7.19
N LYS A 162 -10.95 -7.58 -8.09
CA LYS A 162 -12.40 -7.80 -8.10
C LYS A 162 -12.75 -8.93 -7.14
N SER A 163 -13.92 -8.83 -6.51
CA SER A 163 -14.48 -9.92 -5.70
C SER A 163 -14.51 -11.22 -6.50
N GLY A 164 -14.04 -12.33 -5.92
CA GLY A 164 -13.98 -13.63 -6.58
C GLY A 164 -12.95 -13.77 -7.72
N SER A 165 -12.24 -12.72 -8.13
CA SER A 165 -11.15 -12.87 -9.11
C SER A 165 -9.95 -13.58 -8.49
N PRO A 166 -9.22 -14.44 -9.22
CA PRO A 166 -8.05 -15.11 -8.67
C PRO A 166 -6.88 -14.14 -8.47
N SER A 167 -6.66 -13.23 -9.41
CA SER A 167 -5.54 -12.29 -9.41
C SER A 167 -6.01 -10.84 -9.34
N PRO A 168 -5.18 -9.94 -8.77
CA PRO A 168 -5.32 -8.51 -8.99
C PRO A 168 -4.66 -8.09 -10.31
N GLU A 169 -4.93 -6.86 -10.70
CA GLU A 169 -4.43 -6.23 -11.92
C GLU A 169 -3.91 -4.82 -11.60
N ILE A 170 -2.89 -4.36 -12.31
CA ILE A 170 -2.54 -2.94 -12.36
C ILE A 170 -3.47 -2.29 -13.37
N THR A 171 -4.44 -1.50 -12.92
CA THR A 171 -5.49 -0.92 -13.79
C THR A 171 -5.21 0.52 -14.20
N TYR A 172 -4.27 1.18 -13.52
CA TYR A 172 -3.79 2.51 -13.89
C TYR A 172 -2.30 2.60 -13.62
N PHE A 173 -1.57 3.19 -14.56
CA PHE A 173 -0.17 3.56 -14.40
C PHE A 173 0.10 4.85 -15.15
N SER A 174 0.91 5.73 -14.57
CA SER A 174 1.50 6.87 -15.24
C SER A 174 2.95 7.03 -14.78
N MET A 175 3.77 7.57 -15.66
CA MET A 175 5.15 7.87 -15.33
C MET A 175 5.20 9.02 -14.33
N ILE A 176 6.10 8.90 -13.35
CA ILE A 176 6.39 9.96 -12.40
C ILE A 176 7.39 10.93 -13.04
N ASP A 177 7.18 12.23 -12.82
CA ASP A 177 8.11 13.26 -13.28
C ASP A 177 9.55 12.99 -12.81
N ASN A 178 10.50 13.15 -13.73
CA ASN A 178 11.94 12.90 -13.55
C ASN A 178 12.31 11.46 -13.20
N TRP A 179 11.41 10.48 -13.30
CA TRP A 179 11.82 9.08 -13.21
C TRP A 179 12.85 8.79 -14.31
N SER A 180 14.08 8.46 -13.92
CA SER A 180 15.11 8.12 -14.88
C SER A 180 14.72 6.81 -15.57
N VAL A 181 14.51 6.88 -16.87
CA VAL A 181 14.18 5.75 -17.71
C VAL A 181 15.32 5.59 -18.71
N PRO A 182 15.88 4.37 -18.87
CA PRO A 182 16.87 4.08 -19.89
C PRO A 182 16.34 4.47 -21.27
N GLU A 183 17.20 4.92 -22.18
CA GLU A 183 16.77 5.33 -23.52
C GLU A 183 16.07 4.18 -24.27
N GLU A 184 16.48 2.94 -23.99
CA GLU A 184 15.90 1.69 -24.50
C GLU A 184 14.45 1.47 -24.02
N ILE A 185 14.02 2.18 -22.99
CA ILE A 185 12.67 2.09 -22.41
C ILE A 185 11.82 3.31 -22.84
N ASN A 186 12.35 4.26 -23.62
CA ASN A 186 11.53 5.32 -24.21
C ASN A 186 10.41 4.77 -25.10
N ASP A 187 10.65 3.66 -25.82
CA ASP A 187 9.63 2.95 -26.59
C ASP A 187 8.54 2.32 -25.69
N LEU A 188 8.88 2.00 -24.42
CA LEU A 188 7.89 1.57 -23.42
C LEU A 188 7.00 2.75 -23.02
N ASN A 189 7.53 3.96 -22.87
CA ASN A 189 6.70 5.14 -22.59
C ASN A 189 5.70 5.36 -23.72
N ASP A 190 6.15 5.27 -24.97
CA ASP A 190 5.26 5.36 -26.12
C ASP A 190 4.26 4.20 -26.13
N PHE A 191 4.64 2.95 -25.85
CA PHE A 191 3.71 1.82 -25.72
C PHE A 191 2.66 2.06 -24.62
N LEU A 192 3.08 2.54 -23.44
CA LEU A 192 2.22 2.83 -22.30
C LEU A 192 1.27 4.01 -22.54
N ILE A 193 1.70 5.01 -23.33
CA ILE A 193 0.97 6.26 -23.58
C ILE A 193 0.11 6.19 -24.86
N THR A 194 0.55 5.50 -25.91
CA THR A 194 -0.01 5.60 -27.27
C THR A 194 -0.92 4.45 -27.67
N GLU A 195 -0.80 3.26 -27.06
CA GLU A 195 -1.64 2.10 -27.41
C GLU A 195 -2.41 1.55 -26.20
N GLN A 196 -3.71 1.88 -26.12
CA GLN A 196 -4.74 1.10 -25.42
C GLN A 196 -4.28 0.39 -24.13
N TRP A 197 -3.77 1.13 -23.12
CA TRP A 197 -3.39 0.55 -21.83
C TRP A 197 -4.43 -0.47 -21.36
N GLN A 198 -4.01 -1.74 -21.24
CA GLN A 198 -4.82 -2.82 -20.70
C GLN A 198 -4.35 -3.12 -19.28
N PRO A 199 -5.28 -3.49 -18.37
CA PRO A 199 -4.91 -3.93 -17.05
C PRO A 199 -3.84 -5.03 -17.07
N LEU A 200 -2.74 -4.83 -16.34
CA LEU A 200 -1.67 -5.81 -16.24
C LEU A 200 -1.99 -6.80 -15.13
N GLY A 201 -2.34 -8.03 -15.49
CA GLY A 201 -2.59 -9.11 -14.53
C GLY A 201 -1.33 -9.47 -13.74
N LEU A 202 -1.50 -9.67 -12.44
CA LEU A 202 -0.45 -10.12 -11.53
C LEU A 202 -0.65 -11.57 -11.10
N GLU A 203 0.30 -12.10 -10.34
CA GLU A 203 0.18 -13.42 -9.72
C GLU A 203 -1.07 -13.55 -8.83
N LYS A 204 -1.54 -14.78 -8.70
CA LYS A 204 -2.73 -15.09 -7.90
C LYS A 204 -2.49 -14.76 -6.43
N GLN A 205 -3.28 -13.83 -5.88
CA GLN A 205 -3.21 -13.44 -4.48
C GLN A 205 -4.55 -12.89 -3.98
N PRO A 206 -4.84 -12.92 -2.66
CA PRO A 206 -6.15 -12.58 -2.11
C PRO A 206 -6.44 -11.08 -2.05
N HIS A 207 -5.46 -10.22 -2.30
CA HIS A 207 -5.54 -8.77 -2.10
C HIS A 207 -5.01 -8.00 -3.31
N ALA A 208 -5.48 -6.77 -3.51
CA ALA A 208 -4.91 -5.85 -4.49
C ALA A 208 -3.50 -5.40 -4.10
N LEU A 209 -3.21 -5.26 -2.80
CA LEU A 209 -1.87 -4.98 -2.30
C LEU A 209 -0.97 -6.22 -2.44
N PRO A 210 0.11 -6.16 -3.23
CA PRO A 210 1.11 -7.22 -3.32
C PRO A 210 1.91 -7.39 -2.03
N ASP A 211 2.58 -8.54 -1.87
CA ASP A 211 3.56 -8.70 -0.80
C ASP A 211 4.73 -7.73 -1.04
N PHE A 212 4.73 -6.63 -0.30
CA PHE A 212 5.75 -5.59 -0.40
C PHE A 212 7.14 -6.05 0.05
N ASN A 213 7.33 -7.31 0.48
CA ASN A 213 8.65 -7.89 0.71
C ASN A 213 9.22 -8.60 -0.53
N GLN A 214 8.43 -8.75 -1.60
CA GLN A 214 8.81 -9.42 -2.84
C GLN A 214 8.72 -8.43 -4.01
N ARG A 215 9.54 -8.68 -5.05
CA ARG A 215 9.44 -7.92 -6.31
C ARG A 215 8.13 -8.28 -7.01
N LEU A 216 7.50 -7.30 -7.65
CA LEU A 216 6.44 -7.54 -8.62
C LEU A 216 6.94 -8.48 -9.71
N ASN A 217 6.07 -9.38 -10.17
CA ASN A 217 6.38 -10.33 -11.22
C ASN A 217 5.48 -10.07 -12.43
N PHE A 218 6.11 -9.72 -13.56
CA PHE A 218 5.44 -9.46 -14.83
C PHE A 218 5.62 -10.60 -15.85
N SER A 219 6.04 -11.79 -15.40
CA SER A 219 6.17 -12.97 -16.26
C SER A 219 4.84 -13.37 -16.93
N TYR A 220 3.71 -13.00 -16.35
CA TYR A 220 2.37 -13.26 -16.88
C TYR A 220 1.72 -12.03 -17.51
N ALA A 221 2.38 -10.86 -17.46
CA ALA A 221 1.88 -9.65 -18.09
C ALA A 221 2.00 -9.79 -19.61
N PRO A 222 0.97 -9.40 -20.40
CA PRO A 222 0.97 -9.52 -21.86
C PRO A 222 1.82 -8.42 -22.52
N ILE A 223 3.02 -8.17 -21.99
CA ILE A 223 3.97 -7.17 -22.49
C ILE A 223 4.96 -7.86 -23.42
N PRO A 224 5.07 -7.43 -24.69
CA PRO A 224 6.01 -8.01 -25.63
C PRO A 224 7.43 -7.47 -25.37
N TRP A 225 8.09 -7.97 -24.31
CA TRP A 225 9.43 -7.52 -23.90
C TRP A 225 10.47 -7.58 -25.03
N GLU A 226 10.34 -8.55 -25.93
CA GLU A 226 11.20 -8.69 -27.13
C GLU A 226 11.03 -7.56 -28.14
N ASN A 227 9.85 -6.92 -28.19
CA ASN A 227 9.60 -5.76 -29.05
C ASN A 227 10.15 -4.46 -28.43
N ILE A 228 10.27 -4.41 -27.10
CA ILE A 228 10.78 -3.23 -26.38
C ILE A 228 12.31 -3.21 -26.42
N SER A 229 12.97 -4.38 -26.29
CA SER A 229 14.39 -4.52 -26.62
C SER A 229 14.67 -5.88 -27.20
N ALA A 230 15.17 -5.88 -28.43
CA ALA A 230 15.61 -7.08 -29.12
C ALA A 230 16.87 -7.67 -28.48
N ASP A 231 17.76 -6.82 -27.95
CA ASP A 231 19.07 -7.25 -27.43
C ASP A 231 18.97 -7.74 -25.98
N HIS A 232 18.15 -7.11 -25.13
CA HIS A 232 18.14 -7.33 -23.69
C HIS A 232 16.74 -7.39 -23.04
N PRO A 233 15.80 -8.24 -23.54
CA PRO A 233 14.41 -8.25 -23.06
C PRO A 233 14.28 -8.65 -21.59
N VAL A 234 15.15 -9.54 -21.09
CA VAL A 234 15.15 -9.95 -19.68
C VAL A 234 15.61 -8.81 -18.78
N ALA A 235 16.66 -8.08 -19.18
CA ALA A 235 17.17 -6.96 -18.39
C ALA A 235 16.12 -5.84 -18.27
N ILE A 236 15.41 -5.53 -19.36
CA ILE A 236 14.31 -4.55 -19.35
C ILE A 236 13.17 -5.00 -18.45
N ARG A 237 12.71 -6.25 -18.56
CA ARG A 237 11.65 -6.74 -17.67
C ARG A 237 12.07 -6.63 -16.21
N THR A 238 13.26 -7.10 -15.87
CA THR A 238 13.80 -7.01 -14.51
C THR A 238 13.90 -5.56 -14.03
N TYR A 239 14.35 -4.64 -14.88
CA TYR A 239 14.39 -3.21 -14.57
C TYR A 239 12.99 -2.65 -14.28
N CYS A 240 12.00 -2.94 -15.12
CA CYS A 240 10.62 -2.47 -14.93
C CYS A 240 9.97 -3.04 -13.67
N GLU A 241 10.13 -4.35 -13.43
CA GLU A 241 9.67 -5.02 -12.21
C GLU A 241 10.28 -4.37 -10.96
N ALA A 242 11.60 -4.16 -10.95
CA ALA A 242 12.33 -3.58 -9.83
C ALA A 242 11.94 -2.12 -9.61
N SER A 243 11.88 -1.32 -10.69
CA SER A 243 11.49 0.10 -10.63
C SER A 243 10.09 0.28 -10.06
N LEU A 244 9.10 -0.46 -10.58
CA LEU A 244 7.73 -0.33 -10.07
C LEU A 244 7.61 -0.86 -8.63
N SER A 245 8.34 -1.92 -8.29
CA SER A 245 8.38 -2.44 -6.90
C SER A 245 8.99 -1.42 -5.95
N GLN A 246 10.09 -0.77 -6.32
CA GLN A 246 10.73 0.28 -5.52
C GLN A 246 9.77 1.45 -5.31
N ALA A 247 9.11 1.94 -6.37
CA ALA A 247 8.19 3.09 -6.27
C ALA A 247 6.90 2.78 -5.48
N THR A 248 6.35 1.57 -5.62
CA THR A 248 5.03 1.23 -5.02
C THR A 248 5.14 0.49 -3.69
N LEU A 249 6.13 -0.41 -3.52
CA LEU A 249 6.21 -1.33 -2.39
C LEU A 249 7.25 -0.91 -1.34
N ALA A 250 8.38 -0.34 -1.74
CA ALA A 250 9.44 0.05 -0.77
C ALA A 250 8.96 1.07 0.28
N PRO A 251 8.15 2.11 -0.06
CA PRO A 251 7.62 3.02 0.94
C PRO A 251 6.75 2.32 1.99
N LEU A 252 5.93 1.35 1.56
CA LEU A 252 5.10 0.53 2.46
C LEU A 252 5.97 -0.39 3.32
N LYS A 253 7.00 -1.01 2.75
CA LYS A 253 7.97 -1.84 3.50
C LYS A 253 8.64 -1.04 4.60
N GLN A 254 9.05 0.20 4.32
CA GLN A 254 9.61 1.08 5.34
C GLN A 254 8.60 1.53 6.39
N LEU A 255 7.37 1.86 5.97
CA LEU A 255 6.30 2.18 6.91
C LEU A 255 6.01 0.99 7.83
N SER A 256 5.86 -0.23 7.29
CA SER A 256 5.63 -1.46 8.06
C SER A 256 6.74 -1.67 9.11
N LYS A 257 8.01 -1.49 8.74
CA LYS A 257 9.14 -1.53 9.70
C LYS A 257 9.02 -0.49 10.82
N ARG A 258 8.59 0.74 10.51
CA ARG A 258 8.37 1.79 11.53
C ARG A 258 7.14 1.52 12.40
N LEU A 259 6.04 1.04 11.82
CA LEU A 259 4.83 0.71 12.57
C LEU A 259 5.09 -0.41 13.59
N LYS A 260 5.95 -1.38 13.26
CA LYS A 260 6.44 -2.42 14.19
C LYS A 260 7.24 -1.89 15.39
N GLN A 261 7.66 -0.62 15.36
CA GLN A 261 8.35 0.06 16.46
C GLN A 261 7.42 0.94 17.29
N ILE A 262 6.11 0.99 17.00
CA ILE A 262 5.16 1.78 17.77
C ILE A 262 5.16 1.30 19.22
N LEU A 263 5.17 2.26 20.14
CA LEU A 263 4.96 2.01 21.56
C LEU A 263 3.65 2.66 21.97
N HIS A 264 2.72 1.84 22.47
CA HIS A 264 1.49 2.32 23.05
C HIS A 264 1.64 2.52 24.56
N ILE A 265 1.46 3.76 25.03
CA ILE A 265 1.55 4.11 26.46
C ILE A 265 0.17 4.56 26.95
N GLY A 266 -0.30 3.92 28.02
CA GLY A 266 -1.57 4.24 28.69
C GLY A 266 -2.66 3.21 28.47
N PRO A 267 -3.86 3.42 29.05
CA PRO A 267 -5.00 2.53 28.85
C PRO A 267 -5.72 2.85 27.53
N LEU A 268 -5.82 1.87 26.63
CA LEU A 268 -6.88 1.89 25.62
C LEU A 268 -8.17 1.47 26.33
N ARG A 269 -9.27 2.20 26.09
CA ARG A 269 -10.57 1.80 26.66
C ARG A 269 -10.91 0.40 26.14
N VAL A 270 -10.84 -0.58 27.04
CA VAL A 270 -11.31 -1.94 26.80
C VAL A 270 -12.83 -1.86 26.69
N ILE A 271 -13.38 -2.21 25.53
CA ILE A 271 -14.82 -2.49 25.43
C ILE A 271 -14.98 -3.90 26.02
N PRO A 272 -15.87 -4.10 27.02
CA PRO A 272 -16.11 -5.43 27.57
C PRO A 272 -16.47 -6.40 26.46
N ASP A 273 -15.88 -7.59 26.51
CA ASP A 273 -16.15 -8.67 25.57
C ASP A 273 -17.67 -8.92 25.51
N GLN A 274 -18.26 -9.02 24.31
CA GLN A 274 -19.72 -9.23 24.19
C GLN A 274 -20.17 -10.58 24.78
N HIS A 275 -19.21 -11.47 25.07
CA HIS A 275 -19.41 -12.76 25.71
C HIS A 275 -19.29 -12.74 27.25
N LEU A 276 -18.96 -11.61 27.88
CA LEU A 276 -19.05 -11.45 29.33
C LEU A 276 -20.53 -11.41 29.74
N ARG A 277 -21.09 -12.57 30.07
CA ARG A 277 -22.33 -12.65 30.84
C ARG A 277 -22.03 -12.19 32.26
N PRO A 278 -22.80 -11.26 32.84
CA PRO A 278 -22.69 -10.97 34.26
C PRO A 278 -23.07 -12.23 35.04
N ASP A 279 -22.25 -12.55 36.05
CA ASP A 279 -22.47 -13.63 37.01
C ASP A 279 -23.80 -13.49 37.76
#